data_AF-A0A4Y2VA50-F1
#
_entry.id   AF-A0A4Y2VA50-F1
#
_cell.length_a   1.000
_cell.length_b   1.000
_cell.length_c   1.000
_cell.angle_alpha   90.00
_cell.angle_beta   90.00
_cell.angle_gamma   90.00
#
_symmetry.space_group_name_H-M   'P 1'
#
loop_
_entity.id
_entity.type
_entity.pdbx_description
1 polymer ?
#
loop_
_entity_poly.entity_id
_entity_poly.type
_entity_poly.pdbx_seq_one_letter_code
_entity_poly.pdbx_strand_id
1 'polypeptide(L)' 'MAWPPRSPDLTPLDFYLWGYVKQHVYSERINDINHLKQRITDVIHSVTPDVLTRVWEELDYRLDVYRTTNGAHIELR' A
#
# COMPACT_ATOMS: atom_id res chain seq x y z
N MET A 1 -7.82 -15.25 11.58
CA MET A 1 -6.82 -14.19 11.86
C MET A 1 -7.60 -12.94 12.25
N ALA A 2 -7.45 -12.44 13.47
CA ALA A 2 -8.19 -11.27 13.96
C ALA A 2 -7.25 -10.07 14.00
N TRP A 3 -7.53 -9.04 13.22
CA TRP A 3 -6.76 -7.80 13.21
C TRP A 3 -7.10 -6.96 14.45
N PRO A 4 -6.11 -6.38 15.15
CA PRO A 4 -6.38 -5.53 16.30
C PRO A 4 -7.13 -4.24 15.88
N PRO A 5 -8.06 -3.76 16.71
CA PRO A 5 -8.83 -2.55 16.40
C PRO A 5 -7.92 -1.33 16.24
N ARG A 6 -8.21 -0.47 15.24
CA ARG A 6 -7.45 0.74 14.87
C ARG A 6 -6.01 0.50 14.40
N SER A 7 -5.76 -0.54 13.61
CA SER A 7 -4.47 -0.77 12.97
C SER A 7 -4.53 -0.63 11.44
N PRO A 8 -4.82 0.57 10.88
CA PRO A 8 -4.72 0.80 9.45
C PRO A 8 -3.30 0.58 8.90
N ASP A 9 -2.29 0.54 9.79
CA ASP A 9 -0.89 0.23 9.47
C ASP A 9 -0.64 -1.27 9.21
N LEU A 10 -1.60 -2.14 9.54
CA LEU A 10 -1.46 -3.60 9.42
C LEU A 10 -2.22 -4.19 8.23
N THR A 11 -2.99 -3.40 7.48
CA THR A 11 -3.57 -3.85 6.22
C THR A 11 -2.58 -3.55 5.09
N PRO A 12 -2.00 -4.57 4.43
CA PRO A 12 -1.02 -4.38 3.35
C PRO A 12 -1.56 -3.54 2.18
N LEU A 13 -2.89 -3.61 2.03
CA LEU A 13 -3.65 -2.86 1.05
C LEU A 13 -3.63 -1.34 1.32
N ASP A 14 -3.79 -0.93 2.58
CA ASP A 14 -3.94 0.48 2.94
C ASP A 14 -2.59 1.20 3.03
N PHE A 15 -1.51 0.51 3.45
CA PHE A 15 -0.19 1.14 3.52
C PHE A 15 0.60 1.04 2.21
N TYR A 16 0.63 -0.12 1.55
CA TYR A 16 1.49 -0.32 0.37
C TYR A 16 0.75 -0.11 -0.93
N LEU A 17 -0.34 -0.87 -1.16
CA LEU A 17 -1.04 -0.81 -2.44
C LEU A 17 -1.60 0.59 -2.70
N TRP A 18 -2.18 1.23 -1.68
CA TRP A 18 -2.66 2.59 -1.82
C TRP A 18 -1.54 3.61 -2.08
N GLY A 19 -0.36 3.43 -1.46
CA GLY A 19 0.84 4.23 -1.75
C GLY A 19 1.29 4.07 -3.20
N TYR A 20 1.43 2.82 -3.65
CA TYR A 20 1.78 2.45 -5.02
C TYR A 20 0.79 3.02 -6.04
N VAL A 21 -0.51 2.82 -5.83
CA VAL A 21 -1.56 3.29 -6.73
C VAL A 21 -1.54 4.80 -6.84
N LYS A 22 -1.44 5.53 -5.72
CA LYS A 22 -1.34 6.99 -5.75
C LYS A 22 -0.12 7.46 -6.53
N GLN A 23 1.05 6.86 -6.30
CA GLN A 23 2.28 7.22 -7.01
C GLN A 23 2.15 7.06 -8.53
N HIS A 24 1.48 6.00 -9.01
CA HIS A 24 1.33 5.72 -10.43
C HIS A 24 0.15 6.46 -11.08
N VAL A 25 -0.90 6.75 -10.32
CA VAL A 25 -2.04 7.56 -10.80
C VAL A 25 -1.62 9.02 -10.96
N TYR A 26 -0.85 9.55 -10.00
CA TYR A 26 -0.43 10.95 -10.00
C TYR A 26 0.97 11.18 -10.61
N SER A 27 1.55 10.19 -11.28
CA SER A 27 2.81 10.37 -12.04
C SER A 27 2.62 11.31 -13.24
N GLU A 28 1.38 11.49 -13.69
CA GLU A 28 0.98 12.38 -14.76
C GLU A 28 -0.16 13.30 -14.31
N ARG A 29 -0.33 14.42 -15.02
CA ARG A 29 -1.39 15.38 -14.71
C ARG A 29 -2.76 14.79 -15.06
N ILE A 30 -3.62 14.71 -14.06
CA ILE A 30 -5.03 14.35 -14.22
C ILE A 30 -5.82 15.58 -14.66
N ASN A 31 -6.63 15.42 -15.71
CA ASN A 31 -7.33 16.54 -16.37
C ASN A 31 -8.81 16.59 -16.00
N ASP A 32 -9.41 15.43 -15.68
CA ASP A 32 -10.81 15.29 -15.31
C ASP A 32 -11.07 13.97 -14.57
N ILE A 33 -12.31 13.79 -14.10
CA ILE A 33 -12.73 12.63 -13.30
C ILE A 33 -12.71 11.32 -14.11
N ASN A 34 -13.02 11.35 -15.41
CA ASN A 34 -12.99 10.15 -16.24
C ASN A 34 -11.55 9.71 -16.49
N HIS A 35 -10.65 10.67 -16.75
CA HIS A 35 -9.22 10.39 -16.84
C HIS A 35 -8.69 9.79 -15.53
N LEU A 36 -9.09 10.32 -14.37
CA LEU A 36 -8.72 9.74 -13.07
C LEU A 36 -9.19 8.29 -12.92
N LYS A 37 -10.47 8.01 -13.22
CA LYS A 37 -11.05 6.65 -13.13
C LYS A 37 -10.35 5.66 -14.05
N GLN A 38 -10.05 6.10 -15.27
CA GLN A 38 -9.33 5.28 -16.24
C GLN A 38 -7.93 4.97 -15.74
N ARG A 39 -7.21 5.98 -15.25
CA ARG A 39 -5.85 5.78 -14.73
C ARG A 39 -5.81 4.87 -13.51
N ILE A 40 -6.77 4.99 -12.59
CA ILE A 40 -6.90 4.04 -11.46
C ILE A 40 -7.09 2.62 -11.98
N THR A 41 -8.00 2.43 -12.95
CA THR A 41 -8.25 1.11 -13.55
C THR A 41 -7.00 0.54 -14.22
N ASP A 42 -6.31 1.35 -15.01
CA ASP A 42 -5.08 0.95 -15.71
C ASP A 42 -3.98 0.55 -14.74
N VAL A 43 -3.77 1.35 -13.68
CA VAL A 43 -2.77 1.05 -12.65
C VAL A 43 -3.12 -0.24 -11.92
N ILE A 44 -4.38 -0.47 -11.56
CA ILE A 44 -4.82 -1.70 -10.92
C ILE A 44 -4.61 -2.91 -11.86
N HIS A 45 -4.93 -2.79 -13.14
CA HIS A 45 -4.68 -3.85 -14.13
C HIS A 45 -3.19 -4.09 -14.39
N SER A 46 -2.35 -3.09 -14.17
CA SER A 46 -0.89 -3.21 -14.28
C SER A 46 -0.23 -3.87 -13.07
N VAL A 47 -0.97 -4.09 -11.97
CA VAL A 47 -0.43 -4.75 -10.77
C VAL A 47 -0.09 -6.20 -11.12
N THR A 48 1.21 -6.47 -11.21
CA THR A 48 1.73 -7.81 -11.47
C THR A 48 1.92 -8.58 -10.17
N PRO A 49 2.06 -9.91 -10.24
CA PRO A 49 2.45 -10.72 -9.08
C PRO A 49 3.73 -10.24 -8.39
N ASP A 50 4.68 -9.64 -9.13
CA ASP A 50 5.92 -9.07 -8.55
C ASP A 50 5.62 -7.92 -7.58
N VAL A 51 4.70 -7.03 -7.96
CA VAL A 51 4.26 -5.93 -7.11
C VAL A 51 3.59 -6.47 -5.83
N LEU A 52 2.80 -7.54 -5.95
CA LEU A 52 2.18 -8.20 -4.81
C LEU A 52 3.23 -8.88 -3.90
N THR A 53 4.28 -9.47 -4.45
CA THR A 53 5.39 -10.03 -3.67
C THR A 53 6.07 -8.96 -2.82
N ARG A 54 6.34 -7.78 -3.39
CA ARG A 54 6.93 -6.65 -2.63
C ARG A 54 6.03 -6.13 -1.52
N VAL A 55 4.71 -6.14 -1.73
CA VAL A 55 3.72 -5.84 -0.67
C VAL A 55 3.89 -6.80 0.51
N TRP A 56 4.05 -8.09 0.22
CA TRP A 56 4.23 -9.13 1.23
C TRP A 56 5.58 -9.02 1.96
N GLU A 57 6.66 -8.74 1.25
CA GLU A 57 7.99 -8.53 1.85
C GLU A 57 8.00 -7.33 2.80
N GLU A 58 7.41 -6.21 2.38
CA GLU A 58 7.31 -5.01 3.21
C GLU A 58 6.40 -5.22 4.43
N LEU A 59 5.33 -6.01 4.29
CA LEU A 59 4.49 -6.42 5.42
C LEU A 59 5.29 -7.28 6.41
N ASP A 60 6.04 -8.27 5.93
CA ASP A 60 6.83 -9.16 6.76
C ASP A 60 7.90 -8.37 7.54
N TYR A 61 8.58 -7.44 6.87
CA TYR A 61 9.50 -6.50 7.51
C TYR A 61 8.82 -5.67 8.61
N ARG A 62 7.65 -5.10 8.34
CA ARG A 62 6.91 -4.31 9.35
C ARG A 62 6.46 -5.15 10.54
N LEU A 63 6.04 -6.40 10.31
CA LEU A 63 5.68 -7.32 11.37
C LEU A 63 6.90 -7.71 12.23
N ASP A 64 8.07 -7.89 11.61
CA ASP A 64 9.33 -8.15 12.31
C ASP A 64 9.76 -6.96 13.16
N VAL A 65 9.68 -5.74 12.60
CA VAL A 65 9.92 -4.49 13.33
C VAL A 65 8.97 -4.36 14.52
N TYR A 66 7.66 -4.58 14.33
CA TYR A 66 6.66 -4.51 15.41
C TYR A 66 6.94 -5.50 16.55
N ARG A 67 7.36 -6.73 16.22
CA ARG A 67 7.77 -7.75 17.21
C ARG A 67 8.99 -7.30 17.99
N THR A 68 9.94 -6.66 17.32
CA THR A 68 11.20 -6.20 17.92
C THR A 68 11.00 -4.95 18.78
N THR A 69 10.04 -4.09 18.45
CA THR A 69 9.76 -2.85 19.18
C THR A 69 8.63 -2.94 20.20
N ASN A 70 8.13 -4.16 20.47
CA ASN A 70 7.12 -4.45 21.48
C ASN A 70 5.85 -3.59 21.35
N GLY A 71 5.48 -3.22 20.11
CA GLY A 71 4.29 -2.44 19.80
C GLY A 71 4.44 -0.92 19.81
N ALA A 72 5.66 -0.36 19.83
CA ALA A 72 5.87 1.06 19.62
C ALA A 72 5.61 1.45 18.15
N HIS A 73 4.82 2.50 17.92
CA HIS A 73 4.55 3.07 16.59
C HIS A 73 5.86 3.55 15.96
N ILE A 74 6.14 3.11 14.73
CA ILE A 74 7.25 3.60 13.93
C ILE A 74 6.67 4.13 12.62
N GLU A 75 6.79 5.44 12.42
CA GLU A 75 6.61 6.04 11.10
C GLU A 75 7.87 5.79 10.28
N LEU A 76 7.77 4.96 9.25
CA LEU A 76 8.81 4.81 8.23
C LEU A 76 8.56 5.87 7.15
N ARG A 77 9.53 6.78 6.98
CA ARG A 77 9.53 7.87 6.01
C ARG A 77 9.81 7.38 4.59
#